data_AF-A0A6G0U9U8-F1
#
_entry.id   AF-A0A6G0U9U8-F1
#
_cell.length_a   1.000
_cell.length_b   1.000
_cell.length_c   1.000
_cell.angle_alpha   90.00
_cell.angle_beta   90.00
_cell.angle_gamma   90.00
#
_symmetry.space_group_name_H-M   'P 1'
#
loop_
_entity.id
_entity.type
_entity.pdbx_description
1 polymer ?
#
loop_
_entity_poly.entity_id
_entity_poly.type
_entity_poly.pdbx_seq_one_letter_code
_entity_poly.pdbx_strand_id
1 'polypeptide(L)' 'MILFQFDGTCNNMDHPIAGAAFSPLIPSLNNLRPSAREASRLLLSSSAEITAKANALLMQWGQFLAHDM' A
#
# COMPACT_ATOMS: atom_id res chain seq x y z
N MET A 1 -17.78 23.61 7.70
CA MET A 1 -16.63 23.24 6.87
C MET A 1 -15.64 22.54 7.78
N ILE A 2 -15.54 21.22 7.69
CA ILE A 2 -14.49 20.47 8.40
C ILE A 2 -13.25 20.62 7.53
N LEU A 3 -12.21 21.26 8.06
CA LEU A 3 -10.92 21.39 7.37
C LEU A 3 -10.13 20.11 7.61
N PHE A 4 -9.74 19.41 6.53
CA PHE A 4 -8.74 18.35 6.61
C PHE A 4 -7.36 18.99 6.54
N GLN A 5 -6.49 18.60 7.48
CA GLN A 5 -5.11 19.04 7.48
C GLN A 5 -4.31 18.24 6.43
N PHE A 6 -3.46 18.92 5.65
CA PHE A 6 -2.70 18.30 4.55
C PHE A 6 -1.72 17.19 4.99
N ASP A 7 -1.26 17.24 6.24
CA ASP A 7 -0.35 16.24 6.80
C ASP A 7 -1.08 15.13 7.57
N GLY A 8 -2.42 15.13 7.58
CA GLY A 8 -3.24 14.13 8.27
C GLY A 8 -3.27 14.26 9.80
N THR A 9 -2.66 15.30 10.39
CA THR A 9 -2.70 15.51 11.84
C THR A 9 -4.10 15.92 12.33
N CYS A 10 -4.36 15.65 13.61
CA CYS A 10 -5.60 16.00 14.32
C CYS A 10 -6.87 15.32 13.76
N ASN A 11 -6.75 14.16 13.12
CA ASN A 11 -7.89 13.33 12.69
C ASN A 11 -8.46 12.44 13.82
N ASN A 12 -7.72 12.30 14.94
CA ASN A 12 -8.07 11.48 16.09
C ASN A 12 -7.77 12.24 17.38
N MET A 13 -8.75 12.31 18.30
CA MET A 13 -8.70 13.16 19.49
C MET A 13 -7.59 12.75 20.46
N ASP A 14 -7.45 11.44 20.72
CA ASP A 14 -6.50 10.93 21.71
C ASP A 14 -5.09 10.74 21.14
N HIS A 15 -4.99 10.54 19.83
CA HIS A 15 -3.71 10.36 19.12
C HIS A 15 -3.68 11.23 17.87
N PRO A 16 -3.34 12.53 17.99
CA PRO A 16 -3.37 13.48 16.88
C PRO A 16 -2.43 13.14 15.72
N ILE A 17 -1.47 12.23 15.92
CA ILE A 17 -0.50 11.79 14.92
C ILE A 17 -0.89 10.47 14.23
N ALA A 18 -2.01 9.84 14.59
CA ALA A 18 -2.40 8.56 14.01
C ALA A 18 -2.76 8.71 12.52
N GLY A 19 -1.97 8.08 11.64
CA GLY A 19 -2.16 8.20 10.19
C GLY A 19 -1.70 9.55 9.60
N ALA A 20 -1.00 10.38 10.37
CA ALA A 20 -0.35 11.57 9.85
C ALA A 20 0.90 11.20 9.02
N ALA A 21 1.31 12.08 8.12
CA ALA A 21 2.52 11.92 7.32
C ALA A 21 3.75 11.59 8.21
N PHE A 22 4.62 10.72 7.71
CA PHE A 22 5.82 10.24 8.42
C PHE A 22 5.58 9.43 9.70
N SER A 23 4.33 9.07 10.00
CA SER A 23 4.03 8.18 11.13
C SER A 23 4.45 6.74 10.84
N PRO A 24 4.85 5.96 11.87
CA PRO A 24 5.29 4.59 11.68
C PRO A 24 4.15 3.68 11.22
N LEU A 25 4.45 2.78 10.27
CA LEU A 25 3.51 1.74 9.86
C LEU A 25 3.34 0.70 10.97
N ILE A 26 2.12 0.20 11.16
CA ILE A 26 1.84 -0.89 12.10
C ILE A 26 2.44 -2.20 11.53
N PRO A 27 3.44 -2.81 12.20
CA PRO A 27 4.09 -4.01 11.67
C PRO A 27 3.21 -5.26 11.87
N SER A 28 3.15 -6.12 10.86
CA SER A 28 2.59 -7.47 10.94
C SER A 28 3.56 -8.46 10.29
N LEU A 29 4.51 -8.99 11.07
CA LEU A 29 5.62 -9.80 10.55
C LEU A 29 5.66 -11.22 11.13
N ASN A 30 5.81 -12.21 10.24
CA ASN A 30 6.31 -13.57 10.54
C ASN A 30 7.72 -13.71 9.95
N ASN A 31 8.67 -14.29 10.68
CA ASN A 31 10.12 -14.23 10.39
C ASN A 31 10.65 -15.22 9.33
N LEU A 32 9.96 -15.39 8.20
CA LEU A 32 10.47 -16.18 7.07
C LEU A 32 10.65 -15.27 5.86
N ARG A 33 11.90 -14.85 5.59
CA ARG A 33 12.23 -13.98 4.47
C ARG A 33 13.28 -14.62 3.55
N PRO A 34 12.87 -15.35 2.49
CA PRO A 34 13.79 -15.80 1.45
C PRO A 34 14.40 -14.60 0.69
N SER A 35 15.41 -14.84 -0.13
CA SER A 35 15.99 -13.76 -0.93
C SER A 35 14.94 -13.21 -1.92
N ALA A 36 14.83 -11.87 -2.02
CA ALA A 36 13.83 -11.22 -2.88
C ALA A 36 13.98 -11.62 -4.36
N ARG A 37 15.23 -11.86 -4.79
CA ARG A 37 15.56 -12.22 -6.17
C ARG A 37 15.18 -13.66 -6.48
N GLU A 38 15.40 -14.62 -5.58
CA GLU A 38 14.97 -16.01 -5.79
C GLU A 38 13.45 -16.11 -5.77
N ALA A 39 12.78 -15.42 -4.84
CA ALA A 39 11.32 -15.36 -4.78
C ALA A 39 10.72 -14.79 -6.09
N SER A 40 11.27 -13.70 -6.61
CA SER A 40 10.84 -13.11 -7.88
C SER A 40 11.04 -14.09 -9.05
N ARG A 41 12.22 -14.71 -9.16
CA ARG A 41 12.48 -15.71 -10.21
C ARG A 41 11.58 -16.93 -10.11
N LEU A 42 11.25 -17.37 -8.90
CA LEU A 42 10.39 -18.54 -8.70
C LEU A 42 8.93 -18.24 -9.00
N LEU A 43 8.43 -17.06 -8.58
CA LEU A 43 7.00 -16.74 -8.61
C LEU A 43 6.56 -15.96 -9.85
N LEU A 44 7.42 -15.09 -10.40
CA LEU A 44 7.04 -14.11 -11.42
C LEU A 44 7.71 -14.32 -12.79
N SER A 45 8.52 -15.37 -12.96
CA SER A 45 9.26 -15.56 -14.22
C SER A 45 8.43 -16.13 -15.38
N SER A 46 7.16 -16.46 -15.15
CA SER A 46 6.29 -17.05 -16.16
C SER A 46 5.86 -16.02 -17.20
N SER A 47 5.72 -16.45 -18.46
CA SER A 47 5.13 -15.64 -19.55
C SER A 47 3.59 -15.68 -19.55
N ALA A 48 2.98 -16.15 -18.46
CA ALA A 48 1.53 -16.29 -18.35
C ALA A 48 0.84 -14.92 -18.37
N GLU A 49 -0.16 -14.77 -19.23
CA GLU A 49 -1.06 -13.63 -19.24
C GLU A 49 -2.18 -13.86 -18.21
N ILE A 50 -2.37 -12.90 -17.31
CA ILE A 50 -3.41 -12.97 -16.29
C ILE A 50 -4.73 -12.47 -16.90
N THR A 51 -5.62 -13.38 -17.26
CA THR A 51 -6.97 -13.03 -17.72
C THR A 51 -7.84 -12.63 -16.52
N ALA A 52 -7.88 -11.33 -16.23
CA ALA A 52 -8.69 -10.77 -15.16
C ALA A 52 -10.00 -10.15 -15.70
N LYS A 53 -11.04 -10.14 -14.86
CA LYS A 53 -12.27 -9.37 -15.12
C LYS A 53 -12.09 -7.86 -14.92
N ALA A 54 -10.99 -7.46 -14.29
CA ALA A 54 -10.60 -6.09 -14.08
C ALA A 54 -9.97 -5.51 -15.35
N ASN A 55 -10.30 -4.26 -15.67
CA ASN A 55 -9.69 -3.55 -16.79
C ASN A 55 -8.42 -2.79 -16.35
N ALA A 56 -7.67 -2.31 -17.34
CA ALA A 56 -6.45 -1.54 -17.09
C ALA A 56 -6.71 -0.24 -16.30
N LEU A 57 -7.90 0.36 -16.44
CA LEU A 57 -8.28 1.55 -15.67
C LEU A 57 -8.37 1.25 -14.17
N LEU A 58 -8.89 0.07 -13.80
CA LEU A 58 -8.96 -0.35 -12.40
C LEU A 58 -7.56 -0.60 -11.82
N MET A 59 -6.61 -1.11 -12.63
CA MET A 59 -5.20 -1.22 -12.22
C MET A 59 -4.59 0.16 -11.96
N GLN A 60 -4.83 1.14 -12.85
CA GLN A 60 -4.36 2.52 -12.67
C GLN A 60 -5.00 3.21 -11.46
N TRP A 61 -6.29 2.96 -11.22
CA TRP A 61 -6.99 3.43 -10.02
C TRP A 61 -6.37 2.85 -8.74
N GLY A 62 -5.94 1.59 -8.78
CA GLY A 62 -5.20 0.97 -7.67
C GLY A 62 -3.90 1.71 -7.33
N GLN A 63 -3.14 2.14 -8.34
CA GLN A 63 -1.94 2.96 -8.11
C GLN A 63 -2.28 4.34 -7.57
N PHE A 64 -3.35 4.96 -8.08
CA PHE A 64 -3.83 6.25 -7.55
C PHE A 64 -4.15 6.15 -6.05
N LEU A 65 -4.88 5.12 -5.62
CA LEU A 65 -5.15 4.89 -4.19
C LEU A 65 -3.86 4.58 -3.40
N ALA A 66 -2.95 3.80 -3.95
CA ALA A 66 -1.68 3.48 -3.29
C ALA A 66 -0.74 4.68 -3.15
N HIS A 67 -0.90 5.71 -3.98
CA HIS A 67 -0.18 6.98 -3.86
C HIS A 67 -0.83 7.96 -2.88
N ASP A 68 -2.11 7.75 -2.55
CA ASP A 68 -2.84 8.54 -1.54
C ASP A 68 -2.57 8.03 -0.11
N MET A 69 -2.36 6.71 0.03
CA MET A 69 -2.01 6.03 1.29
C MET A 69 -0.53 6.18 1.67
#